data_AF-A0A0K0EIR7-F1
#
_entry.id   AF-A0A0K0EIR7-F1
#
_cell.length_a   1.000
_cell.length_b   1.000
_cell.length_c   1.000
_cell.angle_alpha   90.00
_cell.angle_beta   90.00
_cell.angle_gamma   90.00
#
_symmetry.space_group_name_H-M   'P 1'
#
loop_
_entity.id
_entity.type
_entity.pdbx_description
1 polymer ?
#
loop_
_entity_poly.entity_id
_entity_poly.type
_entity_poly.pdbx_seq_one_letter_code
_entity_poly.pdbx_strand_id
1 'polypeptide(L)'
;MNFYIFFVFLFILLADYVNGSCQSMADGGYCDNPLYKRIMCKNCPKECSKECVVPKPDKSCKDIASNCDSMKNLCNNPTYKPLMHKNCPSTCGTCPGKTTAKPTAQPSQNTTEPVTANPILVTTTK
;
A
#
# COMPACT_ATOMS: atom_id res chain seq x y z
N MET A 1 -4.20 49.59 10.86
CA MET A 1 -4.88 48.88 9.75
C MET A 1 -3.89 48.18 8.82
N ASN A 2 -2.87 48.87 8.31
CA ASN A 2 -1.89 48.29 7.36
C ASN A 2 -1.09 47.09 7.91
N PHE A 3 -0.67 47.13 9.19
CA PHE A 3 0.03 46.01 9.83
C PHE A 3 -0.82 44.74 9.80
N TYR A 4 -2.08 44.82 10.23
CA TYR A 4 -3.02 43.70 10.19
C TYR A 4 -3.21 43.15 8.77
N ILE A 5 -3.37 44.03 7.77
CA ILE A 5 -3.45 43.63 6.36
C ILE A 5 -2.20 42.84 5.94
N PHE A 6 -1.00 43.30 6.32
CA PHE A 6 0.25 42.60 6.04
C PHE A 6 0.30 41.20 6.69
N PHE A 7 -0.13 41.04 7.96
CA PHE A 7 -0.22 39.71 8.57
C PHE A 7 -1.19 38.81 7.82
N VAL A 8 -2.36 39.32 7.46
CA VAL A 8 -3.36 38.54 6.71
C VAL A 8 -2.78 38.07 5.38
N PHE A 9 -2.11 38.94 4.62
CA PHE A 9 -1.43 38.52 3.38
C PHE A 9 -0.33 37.49 3.62
N LEU A 10 0.51 37.65 4.65
CA LEU A 10 1.55 36.68 5.00
C LEU A 10 0.94 35.32 5.38
N PHE A 11 -0.13 35.31 6.20
CA PHE A 11 -0.84 34.09 6.56
C PHE A 11 -1.46 33.40 5.34
N ILE A 12 -2.04 34.17 4.39
CA ILE A 12 -2.57 33.64 3.13
C ILE A 12 -1.45 33.00 2.30
N LEU A 13 -0.33 33.70 2.10
CA LEU A 13 0.81 33.15 1.33
C LEU A 13 1.39 31.88 1.97
N LEU A 14 1.46 31.82 3.30
CA LEU A 14 1.89 30.60 4.02
C LEU A 14 0.89 29.46 3.84
N ALA A 15 -0.41 29.75 3.92
CA ALA A 15 -1.45 28.74 3.67
C ALA A 15 -1.37 28.21 2.24
N ASP A 16 -1.19 29.08 1.25
CA ASP A 16 -1.03 28.70 -0.16
C ASP A 16 0.25 27.90 -0.40
N TYR A 17 1.36 28.27 0.25
CA TYR A 17 2.61 27.50 0.18
C TYR A 17 2.44 26.08 0.74
N VAL A 18 1.76 25.94 1.89
CA VAL A 18 1.49 24.62 2.49
C VAL A 18 0.54 23.81 1.61
N ASN A 19 -0.53 24.41 1.09
CA ASN A 19 -1.48 23.73 0.19
C ASN A 19 -0.81 23.29 -1.13
N GLY A 20 0.08 24.13 -1.68
CA GLY A 20 0.82 23.83 -2.91
C GLY A 20 1.76 22.61 -2.78
N SER A 21 2.25 22.31 -1.57
CA SER A 21 3.06 21.12 -1.33
C SER A 21 2.26 19.82 -1.52
N CYS A 22 1.00 19.78 -1.06
CA CYS A 22 0.15 18.60 -1.19
C CYS A 22 -0.18 18.30 -2.65
N GLN A 23 -0.56 19.32 -3.43
CA GLN A 23 -0.86 19.15 -4.85
C GLN A 23 0.38 18.68 -5.63
N SER A 24 1.53 19.33 -5.43
CA SER A 24 2.78 18.96 -6.11
C SER A 24 3.20 17.53 -5.81
N MET A 25 2.99 17.08 -4.57
CA MET A 25 3.26 15.72 -4.14
C MET A 25 2.26 14.73 -4.73
N ALA A 26 0.98 15.07 -4.80
CA ALA A 26 -0.03 14.24 -5.44
C ALA A 26 0.24 14.08 -6.95
N ASP A 27 0.53 15.19 -7.64
CA ASP A 27 0.93 15.22 -9.05
C ASP A 27 2.20 14.38 -9.31
N GLY A 28 3.11 14.32 -8.32
CA GLY A 28 4.30 13.45 -8.33
C GLY A 28 4.03 11.96 -8.10
N GLY A 29 2.77 11.53 -8.01
CA GLY A 29 2.39 10.11 -7.87
C GLY A 29 2.52 9.54 -6.45
N TYR A 30 2.64 10.40 -5.42
CA TYR A 30 2.83 9.93 -4.05
C TYR A 30 1.55 9.30 -3.45
N CYS A 31 0.38 9.62 -4.00
CA CYS A 31 -0.89 8.97 -3.63
C CYS A 31 -0.95 7.49 -4.03
N ASP A 32 -0.20 7.08 -5.06
CA ASP A 32 -0.13 5.69 -5.53
C ASP A 32 1.13 4.96 -5.03
N ASN A 33 2.14 5.70 -4.59
CA ASN A 33 3.36 5.12 -4.06
C ASN A 33 3.11 4.39 -2.73
N PRO A 34 3.39 3.09 -2.60
CA PRO A 34 3.10 2.33 -1.39
C PRO A 34 3.83 2.89 -0.15
N LEU A 35 5.04 3.44 -0.30
CA LEU A 35 5.80 4.03 0.81
C LEU A 35 5.16 5.33 1.30
N TYR A 36 4.78 6.22 0.38
CA TYR A 36 4.33 7.58 0.73
C TYR A 36 2.82 7.74 0.88
N LYS A 37 2.03 6.82 0.29
CA LYS A 37 0.56 6.87 0.30
C LYS A 37 -0.01 7.05 1.70
N ARG A 38 0.54 6.36 2.71
CA ARG A 38 0.11 6.55 4.12
C ARG A 38 0.30 8.00 4.59
N ILE A 39 1.45 8.61 4.29
CA ILE A 39 1.80 9.97 4.70
C ILE A 39 0.89 10.96 3.97
N MET A 40 0.72 10.80 2.66
CA MET A 40 -0.17 11.65 1.87
C MET A 40 -1.62 11.53 2.31
N CYS A 41 -2.10 10.32 2.58
CA CYS A 41 -3.46 10.13 3.07
C CYS A 41 -3.72 10.76 4.43
N LYS A 42 -2.69 10.83 5.29
CA LYS A 42 -2.80 11.47 6.61
C LYS A 42 -2.78 13.00 6.51
N ASN A 43 -1.90 13.56 5.68
CA ASN A 43 -1.61 15.00 5.67
C ASN A 43 -2.27 15.76 4.51
N CYS A 44 -2.51 15.08 3.39
CA CYS A 44 -3.09 15.61 2.15
C CYS A 44 -4.35 14.81 1.73
N PRO A 45 -5.34 14.60 2.62
CA PRO A 45 -6.49 13.73 2.34
C PRO A 45 -7.34 14.21 1.14
N LYS A 46 -7.30 15.51 0.83
CA LYS A 46 -8.02 16.11 -0.30
C LYS A 46 -7.37 15.79 -1.65
N GLU A 47 -6.04 15.66 -1.71
CA GLU A 47 -5.35 15.39 -2.97
C GLU A 47 -5.40 13.91 -3.33
N CYS A 48 -5.31 13.01 -2.33
CA CYS A 48 -5.34 11.57 -2.56
C CYS A 48 -6.75 10.96 -2.55
N SER A 49 -7.74 11.73 -3.00
CA SER A 49 -9.19 11.50 -2.80
C SER A 49 -9.74 10.14 -3.26
N LYS A 50 -9.05 9.39 -4.12
CA LYS A 50 -9.65 8.19 -4.74
C LYS A 50 -9.32 6.88 -4.05
N GLU A 51 -8.26 6.82 -3.24
CA GLU A 51 -7.68 5.53 -2.87
C GLU A 51 -6.95 5.57 -1.53
N CYS A 52 -7.35 6.44 -0.59
CA CYS A 52 -6.76 6.44 0.75
C CYS A 52 -7.23 5.28 1.64
N VAL A 53 -7.11 4.06 1.14
CA VAL A 53 -7.32 2.84 1.93
C VAL A 53 -6.07 2.60 2.77
N VAL A 54 -5.98 3.26 3.91
CA VAL A 54 -5.06 2.84 4.96
C VAL A 54 -5.73 1.67 5.69
N PRO A 55 -5.15 0.46 5.67
CA PRO A 55 -5.74 -0.67 6.37
C PRO A 55 -6.00 -0.31 7.82
N LYS A 56 -7.24 -0.47 8.26
CA LYS A 56 -7.61 -0.33 9.67
C LYS A 56 -7.34 -1.68 10.33
N PRO A 57 -6.53 -1.75 11.39
CA PRO A 57 -6.28 -3.01 12.06
C PRO A 57 -7.58 -3.67 12.54
N ASP A 58 -7.72 -4.97 12.28
CA ASP A 58 -8.85 -5.77 12.72
C ASP A 58 -8.45 -6.65 13.91
N LYS A 59 -9.16 -6.49 15.03
CA LYS A 59 -8.87 -7.20 16.29
C LYS A 59 -9.47 -8.61 16.36
N SER A 60 -10.20 -9.06 15.34
CA SER A 60 -10.81 -10.41 15.30
C SER A 60 -9.79 -11.53 15.06
N CYS A 61 -8.59 -11.19 14.62
CA CYS A 61 -7.48 -12.11 14.46
C CYS A 61 -6.17 -11.43 14.90
N LYS A 62 -5.06 -12.16 14.77
CA LYS A 62 -3.72 -11.68 15.10
C LYS A 62 -2.80 -11.78 13.90
N ASP A 63 -1.79 -10.92 13.91
CA ASP A 63 -0.68 -11.05 12.99
C ASP A 63 0.20 -12.26 13.34
N ILE A 64 0.80 -12.86 12.31
CA ILE A 64 1.74 -13.98 12.43
C ILE A 64 3.17 -13.45 12.50
N ALA A 65 3.49 -12.46 11.67
CA ALA A 65 4.82 -11.82 11.66
C ALA A 65 4.91 -10.72 12.74
N SER A 66 6.11 -10.53 13.30
CA SER A 66 6.36 -9.57 14.39
C SER A 66 6.52 -8.12 13.91
N ASN A 67 6.80 -7.92 12.63
CA ASN A 67 7.12 -6.63 12.01
C ASN A 67 5.99 -6.07 11.13
N CYS A 68 4.75 -6.56 11.31
CA CYS A 68 3.61 -6.15 10.50
C CYS A 68 3.34 -4.64 10.54
N ASP A 69 3.49 -3.99 11.70
CA ASP A 69 3.28 -2.54 11.80
C ASP A 69 4.28 -1.75 10.93
N SER A 70 5.55 -2.17 10.93
CA SER A 70 6.61 -1.59 10.10
C SER A 70 6.38 -1.81 8.60
N MET A 71 5.67 -2.88 8.23
CA MET A 71 5.38 -3.28 6.85
C MET A 71 3.95 -2.94 6.40
N LYS A 72 3.16 -2.23 7.20
CA LYS A 72 1.74 -1.97 6.92
C LYS A 72 1.47 -1.31 5.56
N ASN A 73 2.45 -0.56 5.05
CA ASN A 73 2.43 0.04 3.72
C ASN A 73 2.39 -1.00 2.57
N LEU A 74 2.88 -2.22 2.81
CA LEU A 74 2.89 -3.32 1.86
C LEU A 74 1.54 -4.03 1.71
N CYS A 75 0.56 -3.79 2.60
CA CYS A 75 -0.77 -4.40 2.50
C CYS A 75 -1.48 -4.09 1.17
N ASN A 76 -1.20 -2.93 0.56
CA ASN A 76 -1.78 -2.54 -0.73
C ASN A 76 -0.81 -2.70 -1.90
N ASN A 77 0.45 -3.06 -1.65
CA ASN A 77 1.42 -3.28 -2.73
C ASN A 77 1.06 -4.60 -3.43
N PRO A 78 0.79 -4.62 -4.75
CA PRO A 78 0.31 -5.82 -5.44
C PRO A 78 1.26 -7.02 -5.32
N THR A 79 2.57 -6.78 -5.25
CA THR A 79 3.60 -7.81 -5.10
C THR A 79 3.56 -8.46 -3.70
N TYR A 80 3.38 -7.67 -2.65
CA TYR A 80 3.44 -8.16 -1.27
C TYR A 80 2.08 -8.43 -0.64
N LYS A 81 0.99 -7.94 -1.24
CA LYS A 81 -0.38 -8.05 -0.74
C LYS A 81 -0.77 -9.49 -0.35
N PRO A 82 -0.50 -10.54 -1.15
CA PRO A 82 -0.82 -11.90 -0.73
C PRO A 82 -0.08 -12.35 0.53
N LEU A 83 1.21 -12.01 0.63
CA LEU A 83 2.05 -12.33 1.78
C LEU A 83 1.60 -11.56 3.03
N MET A 84 1.27 -10.28 2.86
CA MET A 84 0.79 -9.40 3.93
C MET A 84 -0.58 -9.84 4.44
N HIS A 85 -1.51 -10.23 3.57
CA HIS A 85 -2.80 -10.75 4.01
C HIS A 85 -2.67 -12.08 4.77
N LYS A 86 -1.67 -12.91 4.41
CA LYS A 86 -1.39 -14.18 5.09
C LYS A 86 -0.72 -13.98 6.45
N ASN A 87 0.33 -13.15 6.51
CA ASN A 87 1.17 -13.01 7.71
C ASN A 87 0.78 -11.84 8.61
N CYS A 88 0.05 -10.86 8.08
CA CYS A 88 -0.36 -9.65 8.79
C CYS A 88 -1.88 -9.37 8.65
N PRO A 89 -2.76 -10.37 8.85
CA PRO A 89 -4.20 -10.21 8.61
C PRO A 89 -4.86 -9.19 9.54
N SER A 90 -4.37 -9.03 10.78
CA SER A 90 -4.88 -8.01 11.69
C SER A 90 -4.47 -6.63 11.19
N THR A 91 -3.17 -6.42 10.95
CA THR A 91 -2.62 -5.14 10.47
C THR A 91 -3.23 -4.70 9.14
N CYS A 92 -3.43 -5.62 8.21
CA CYS A 92 -4.05 -5.34 6.90
C CYS A 92 -5.58 -5.32 6.93
N GLY A 93 -6.22 -5.61 8.07
CA GLY A 93 -7.67 -5.65 8.19
C GLY A 93 -8.34 -6.76 7.36
N THR A 94 -7.60 -7.84 7.10
CA THR A 94 -8.02 -8.99 6.28
C THR A 94 -8.23 -10.25 7.11
N CYS A 95 -8.61 -10.08 8.39
CA CYS A 95 -8.98 -11.20 9.24
C CYS A 95 -10.08 -12.05 8.57
N PRO A 96 -9.95 -13.39 8.59
CA PRO A 96 -10.99 -14.28 8.08
C PRO A 96 -12.32 -13.99 8.77
N GLY A 97 -13.40 -13.85 7.98
CA GLY A 97 -14.75 -13.57 8.50
C GLY A 97 -15.33 -12.19 8.12
N LYS A 98 -14.61 -11.35 7.36
CA LYS A 98 -15.12 -10.03 6.93
C LYS A 98 -15.25 -9.79 5.42
N THR A 99 -14.75 -10.69 4.57
CA THR A 99 -14.77 -10.45 3.12
C THR A 99 -15.57 -11.52 2.41
N THR A 100 -16.81 -11.17 2.06
CA THR A 100 -17.57 -11.75 0.97
C THR A 100 -16.85 -11.41 -0.35
N ALA A 101 -15.73 -12.08 -0.63
CA ALA A 101 -15.09 -12.07 -1.94
C ALA A 101 -14.52 -13.45 -2.21
N LYS A 102 -15.30 -14.20 -3.00
CA LYS A 102 -15.02 -15.44 -3.73
C LYS A 102 -13.55 -15.91 -3.70
N PRO A 103 -13.26 -17.15 -3.24
CA PRO A 103 -11.94 -17.74 -3.43
C PRO A 103 -11.73 -17.99 -4.93
N THR A 104 -10.89 -17.17 -5.56
CA THR A 104 -10.31 -17.52 -6.85
C THR A 104 -9.04 -18.31 -6.56
N ALA A 105 -8.99 -19.53 -7.09
CA ALA A 105 -7.99 -20.55 -6.84
C ALA A 105 -6.53 -20.06 -6.91
N GLN A 106 -5.78 -20.39 -5.86
CA GLN A 106 -4.33 -20.67 -5.85
C GLN A 106 -4.05 -21.87 -6.80
N PRO A 107 -2.88 -22.05 -7.46
CA PRO A 107 -1.51 -21.90 -6.93
C PRO A 107 -0.51 -21.22 -7.90
N SER A 108 0.72 -20.84 -7.53
CA SER A 108 1.65 -21.52 -6.66
C SER A 108 2.84 -20.61 -6.30
N GLN A 109 3.37 -20.79 -5.10
CA GLN A 109 4.75 -20.44 -4.75
C GLN A 109 5.65 -21.59 -5.21
N ASN A 110 6.71 -21.29 -5.96
CA ASN A 110 7.81 -22.21 -6.26
C ASN A 110 8.55 -22.59 -4.97
N THR A 111 8.67 -23.89 -4.66
CA THR A 111 9.79 -24.47 -3.88
C THR A 111 9.88 -25.98 -4.13
N THR A 112 10.86 -26.36 -4.93
CA THR A 112 11.79 -27.51 -4.80
C THR A 112 11.25 -28.88 -4.35
N GLU A 113 11.16 -29.83 -5.30
CA GLU A 113 11.18 -31.27 -5.03
C GLU A 113 12.05 -31.94 -6.13
N PRO A 114 12.99 -32.85 -5.79
CA PRO A 114 13.92 -33.44 -6.75
C PRO A 114 13.27 -34.64 -7.46
N VAL A 115 13.20 -34.61 -8.80
CA VAL A 115 12.83 -35.80 -9.59
C VAL A 115 14.03 -36.23 -10.44
N THR A 116 14.64 -37.30 -9.96
CA THR A 116 15.69 -38.13 -10.55
C THR A 116 15.22 -38.82 -11.83
N ALA A 117 16.10 -38.86 -12.85
CA ALA A 117 16.14 -39.74 -14.05
C ALA A 117 14.92 -39.70 -15.01
N ASN A 118 15.03 -39.59 -16.33
CA ASN A 118 16.03 -40.03 -17.29
C ASN A 118 15.79 -39.34 -18.68
N PRO A 119 16.73 -39.39 -19.65
CA PRO A 119 16.79 -38.48 -20.80
C PRO A 119 16.45 -39.14 -22.16
N ILE A 120 15.64 -38.49 -23.01
CA ILE A 120 15.45 -38.79 -24.45
C ILE A 120 14.83 -37.51 -25.07
N LEU A 121 15.18 -36.91 -26.21
CA LEU A 121 16.21 -37.05 -27.26
C LEU A 121 16.03 -35.76 -28.10
N VAL A 122 17.12 -35.16 -28.53
CA VAL A 122 17.15 -33.92 -29.34
C VAL A 122 16.75 -34.23 -30.78
N THR A 123 15.80 -33.47 -31.34
CA THR A 123 15.58 -33.40 -32.80
C THR A 123 15.61 -31.93 -33.23
N THR A 124 16.76 -31.50 -33.74
CA THR A 124 16.94 -30.21 -34.43
C THR A 124 16.19 -30.23 -35.76
N THR A 125 15.44 -29.17 -36.06
CA THR A 125 14.80 -28.94 -37.36
C THR A 125 15.27 -27.60 -37.93
N LYS A 126 15.82 -27.69 -39.14
CA LYS A 126 16.19 -26.64 -40.10
C LYS A 126 17.58 -26.01 -39.96
#